data_AF-A0A2H9LLJ8-F1
#
_entry.id   AF-A0A2H9LLJ8-F1
#
_cell.length_a   1.000
_cell.length_b   1.000
_cell.length_c   1.000
_cell.angle_alpha   90.00
_cell.angle_beta   90.00
_cell.angle_gamma   90.00
#
_symmetry.space_group_name_H-M   'P 1'
#
loop_
_entity.id
_entity.type
_entity.pdbx_description
1 polymer ?
#
loop_
_entity_poly.entity_id
_entity_poly.type
_entity_poly.pdbx_seq_one_letter_code
_entity_poly.pdbx_strand_id
1 'polypeptide(L)'
;MILFLTEKLVKAHAEMKRRVGTQILNSRTQAKMIGRKLSVMIQLDDRQKISFNCSAIGATAKYLEDRSRDKLERLVSMPGSRLAYNHYRWSSLGPQLPIEGFWKERLARIPYSKEFEQNITAVREYLEARNQSEWVNEVLRYLPHNHVFNTTVYLIIDHNNIVFGEDVALNLNSRQFHADHREAVYYLIHELAHAGYLRYHSERMPELASIKTLGELCAIVKFLTHLEGMGVISSLRLRTREGGLLDNDYKVLRNEAEKAKRVREYFKVLSRLENNAKQKVKQSDFEVFEKMSGRATRLWYITGCHMAQTIESTFGLNTLRQLVEKGCSDFFKKYMSVEDPMRQWPLIQKQEKSCYTLPQRERR
;
A
#
# COMPACT_ATOMS: atom_id res chain seq x y z
N MET A 1 -39.03 -51.41 -14.59
CA MET A 1 -39.17 -49.95 -14.40
C MET A 1 -37.91 -49.29 -13.83
N ILE A 2 -37.17 -49.93 -12.91
CA ILE A 2 -35.91 -49.38 -12.35
C ILE A 2 -34.74 -49.38 -13.36
N LEU A 3 -34.71 -50.34 -14.31
CA LEU A 3 -33.71 -50.40 -15.38
C LEU A 3 -33.86 -49.33 -16.49
N PHE A 4 -35.01 -48.67 -16.60
CA PHE A 4 -35.25 -47.64 -17.62
C PHE A 4 -34.88 -46.21 -17.14
N LEU A 5 -34.74 -46.04 -15.82
CA LEU A 5 -34.36 -44.76 -15.20
C LEU A 5 -32.83 -44.56 -15.15
N THR A 6 -32.06 -45.65 -15.07
CA THR A 6 -30.59 -45.61 -15.04
C THR A 6 -29.99 -45.20 -16.39
N GLU A 7 -30.52 -45.65 -17.53
CA GLU A 7 -30.02 -45.22 -18.84
C GLU A 7 -30.29 -43.74 -19.14
N LYS A 8 -31.45 -43.22 -18.73
CA LYS A 8 -31.78 -41.79 -18.93
C LYS A 8 -30.89 -40.87 -18.10
N LEU A 9 -30.57 -41.26 -16.86
CA LEU A 9 -29.68 -40.50 -15.98
C LEU A 9 -28.22 -40.53 -16.46
N VAL A 10 -27.74 -41.67 -16.97
CA VAL A 10 -26.38 -41.77 -17.54
C VAL A 10 -26.25 -40.93 -18.81
N LYS A 11 -27.25 -40.94 -19.70
CA LYS A 11 -27.26 -40.09 -20.90
C LYS A 11 -27.32 -38.60 -20.54
N ALA A 12 -28.17 -38.20 -19.59
CA ALA A 12 -28.26 -36.81 -19.13
C ALA A 12 -26.94 -36.30 -18.51
N HIS A 13 -26.28 -37.14 -17.70
CA HIS A 13 -25.00 -36.78 -17.09
C HIS A 13 -23.86 -36.66 -18.12
N ALA A 14 -23.83 -37.55 -19.12
CA ALA A 14 -22.86 -37.49 -20.22
C ALA A 14 -23.07 -36.28 -21.15
N GLU A 15 -24.32 -35.86 -21.34
CA GLU A 15 -24.65 -34.67 -22.13
C GLU A 15 -24.33 -33.37 -21.36
N MET A 16 -24.58 -33.33 -20.05
CA MET A 16 -24.19 -32.22 -19.18
C MET A 16 -22.67 -32.05 -19.14
N LYS A 17 -21.90 -33.15 -19.00
CA LYS A 17 -20.42 -33.11 -19.06
C LYS A 17 -19.91 -32.60 -20.41
N ARG A 18 -20.57 -32.95 -21.53
CA ARG A 18 -20.24 -32.41 -22.85
C ARG A 18 -20.52 -30.90 -22.93
N ARG A 19 -21.70 -30.44 -22.49
CA ARG A 19 -22.05 -29.01 -22.51
C ARG A 19 -21.11 -28.15 -21.66
N VAL A 20 -20.75 -28.63 -20.46
CA VAL A 20 -19.80 -27.94 -19.57
C VAL A 20 -18.39 -27.94 -20.18
N GLY A 21 -17.95 -29.06 -20.76
CA GLY A 21 -16.65 -29.14 -21.46
C GLY A 21 -16.55 -28.17 -22.63
N THR A 22 -17.60 -28.04 -23.45
CA THR A 22 -17.63 -27.14 -24.61
C THR A 22 -17.69 -25.66 -24.18
N GLN A 23 -18.40 -25.31 -23.10
CA GLN A 23 -18.39 -23.94 -22.54
C GLN A 23 -17.02 -23.54 -21.97
N ILE A 24 -16.28 -24.48 -21.38
CA ILE A 24 -14.92 -24.24 -20.85
C ILE A 24 -13.90 -24.10 -21.98
N LEU A 25 -14.03 -24.87 -23.07
CA LEU A 25 -13.19 -24.74 -24.26
C LEU A 25 -13.45 -23.44 -25.03
N ASN A 26 -14.71 -23.00 -25.14
CA ASN A 26 -15.04 -21.75 -25.81
C ASN A 26 -14.60 -20.51 -25.01
N SER A 27 -14.71 -20.54 -23.68
CA SER A 27 -14.20 -19.45 -22.82
C SER A 27 -12.67 -19.34 -22.82
N ARG A 28 -11.94 -20.47 -22.87
CA ARG A 28 -10.47 -20.48 -23.03
C ARG A 28 -10.02 -19.94 -24.38
N THR A 29 -10.76 -20.25 -25.46
CA THR A 29 -10.43 -19.77 -26.82
C THR A 29 -10.76 -18.28 -26.99
N GLN A 30 -11.87 -17.79 -26.42
CA GLN A 30 -12.19 -16.36 -26.35
C GLN A 30 -11.20 -15.58 -25.49
N ALA A 31 -10.77 -16.11 -24.34
CA ALA A 31 -9.72 -15.49 -23.53
C ALA A 31 -8.37 -15.43 -24.27
N LYS A 32 -8.03 -16.45 -25.08
CA LYS A 32 -6.82 -16.45 -25.93
C LYS A 32 -6.92 -15.45 -27.10
N MET A 33 -8.10 -15.25 -27.68
CA MET A 33 -8.30 -14.26 -28.75
C MET A 33 -8.38 -12.82 -28.24
N ILE A 34 -8.97 -12.58 -27.07
CA ILE A 34 -8.98 -11.26 -26.41
C ILE A 34 -7.58 -10.93 -25.89
N GLY A 35 -6.84 -11.91 -25.37
CA GLY A 35 -5.44 -11.74 -24.94
C GLY A 35 -4.45 -11.44 -26.07
N ARG A 36 -4.72 -11.88 -27.31
CA ARG A 36 -3.87 -11.58 -28.48
C ARG A 36 -4.19 -10.26 -29.17
N LYS A 37 -5.41 -9.71 -29.00
CA LYS A 37 -5.80 -8.41 -29.60
C LYS A 37 -5.53 -7.17 -28.74
N LEU A 38 -5.05 -7.35 -27.50
CA LEU A 38 -4.72 -6.25 -26.57
C LEU A 38 -3.27 -6.28 -26.07
N SER A 39 -2.39 -7.01 -26.76
CA SER A 39 -0.94 -6.79 -26.67
C SER A 39 -0.57 -5.60 -27.56
N VAL A 40 -1.12 -4.42 -27.25
CA VAL A 40 -0.40 -3.20 -27.58
C VAL A 40 0.83 -3.27 -26.68
N MET A 41 1.99 -3.62 -27.24
CA MET A 41 3.26 -3.40 -26.55
C MET A 41 3.32 -1.90 -26.30
N ILE A 42 2.89 -1.48 -25.11
CA ILE A 42 3.14 -0.13 -24.63
C ILE A 42 4.65 -0.09 -24.45
N GLN A 43 5.36 0.40 -25.48
CA GLN A 43 6.76 0.77 -25.33
C GLN A 43 6.79 1.76 -24.16
N LEU A 44 7.60 1.45 -23.16
CA LEU A 44 7.86 2.42 -22.11
C LEU A 44 8.42 3.66 -22.79
N ASP A 45 7.93 4.81 -22.37
CA ASP A 45 8.54 6.08 -22.72
C ASP A 45 10.03 6.01 -22.32
N ASP A 46 10.93 6.22 -23.27
CA ASP A 46 12.39 6.14 -23.07
C ASP A 46 12.88 7.12 -21.97
N ARG A 47 12.03 8.05 -21.55
CA ARG A 47 12.30 8.96 -20.42
C ARG A 47 12.18 8.30 -19.06
N GLN A 48 11.52 7.14 -18.93
CA GLN A 48 11.37 6.44 -17.64
C GLN A 48 12.74 5.89 -17.19
N LYS A 49 13.31 6.49 -16.15
CA LYS A 49 14.61 6.11 -15.58
C LYS A 49 14.40 5.54 -14.19
N ILE A 50 14.40 4.21 -14.11
CA ILE A 50 14.41 3.48 -12.84
C ILE A 50 15.65 2.60 -12.84
N SER A 51 16.52 2.79 -11.86
CA SER A 51 17.76 2.02 -11.72
C SER A 51 17.80 1.28 -10.39
N PHE A 52 18.50 0.14 -10.35
CA PHE A 52 18.70 -0.62 -9.12
C PHE A 52 20.10 -0.40 -8.58
N ASN A 53 20.21 -0.20 -7.26
CA ASN A 53 21.49 -0.10 -6.57
C ASN A 53 21.56 -1.14 -5.44
N CYS A 54 22.49 -2.09 -5.60
CA CYS A 54 22.66 -3.23 -4.71
C CYS A 54 23.85 -3.07 -3.74
N SER A 55 24.46 -1.88 -3.66
CA SER A 55 25.72 -1.68 -2.93
C SER A 55 25.56 -1.94 -1.42
N ALA A 56 24.40 -1.63 -0.85
CA ALA A 56 24.08 -1.85 0.55
C ALA A 56 23.97 -3.35 0.91
N ILE A 57 23.43 -4.20 0.02
CA ILE A 57 23.35 -5.65 0.24
C ILE A 57 24.74 -6.23 0.52
N GLY A 58 25.69 -5.98 -0.39
CA GLY A 58 27.03 -6.54 -0.27
C GLY A 58 27.80 -5.99 0.93
N ALA A 59 27.56 -4.75 1.32
CA ALA A 59 28.15 -4.18 2.54
C ALA A 59 27.53 -4.78 3.81
N THR A 60 26.21 -4.99 3.83
CA THR A 60 25.52 -5.63 4.95
C THR A 60 25.96 -7.08 5.13
N ALA A 61 26.05 -7.88 4.06
CA ALA A 61 26.51 -9.27 4.14
C ALA A 61 27.90 -9.36 4.78
N LYS A 62 28.84 -8.51 4.34
CA LYS A 62 30.20 -8.44 4.90
C LYS A 62 30.23 -8.02 6.37
N TYR A 63 29.35 -7.11 6.78
CA TYR A 63 29.24 -6.71 8.20
C TYR A 63 28.58 -7.79 9.07
N LEU A 64 27.64 -8.57 8.52
CA LEU A 64 27.03 -9.69 9.23
C LEU A 64 28.02 -10.85 9.42
N GLU A 65 28.88 -11.10 8.44
CA GLU A 65 29.99 -12.07 8.51
C GLU A 65 31.08 -11.62 9.50
N ASP A 66 31.46 -10.34 9.46
CA ASP A 66 32.44 -9.72 10.35
C ASP A 66 31.92 -8.37 10.89
N ARG A 67 31.56 -8.34 12.18
CA ARG A 67 30.99 -7.16 12.86
C ARG A 67 32.04 -6.11 13.26
N SER A 68 33.17 -6.05 12.56
CA SER A 68 34.21 -5.05 12.78
C SER A 68 33.77 -3.63 12.43
N ARG A 69 34.47 -2.65 13.02
CA ARG A 69 34.20 -1.22 12.83
C ARG A 69 34.29 -0.80 11.36
N ASP A 70 35.33 -1.25 10.65
CA ASP A 70 35.57 -0.88 9.25
C ASP A 70 34.44 -1.34 8.33
N LYS A 71 33.87 -2.54 8.58
CA LYS A 71 32.72 -3.06 7.82
C LYS A 71 31.47 -2.25 8.10
N LEU A 72 31.26 -1.82 9.34
CA LEU A 72 30.16 -0.93 9.69
C LEU A 72 30.32 0.44 9.04
N GLU A 73 31.50 1.05 9.08
CA GLU A 73 31.79 2.33 8.42
C GLU A 73 31.51 2.24 6.91
N ARG A 74 31.92 1.13 6.27
CA ARG A 74 31.56 0.84 4.88
C ARG A 74 30.05 0.74 4.69
N LEU A 75 29.33 -0.02 5.53
CA LEU A 75 27.88 -0.15 5.45
C LEU A 75 27.17 1.20 5.53
N VAL A 76 27.45 2.00 6.56
CA VAL A 76 26.77 3.29 6.76
C VAL A 76 27.11 4.32 5.68
N SER A 77 28.21 4.12 4.95
CA SER A 77 28.57 4.95 3.80
C SER A 77 27.73 4.67 2.55
N MET A 78 27.08 3.50 2.45
CA MET A 78 26.31 3.11 1.27
C MET A 78 25.06 3.99 1.08
N PRO A 79 24.75 4.44 -0.16
CA PRO A 79 23.60 5.31 -0.41
C PRO A 79 22.27 4.76 0.10
N GLY A 80 21.97 3.48 -0.15
CA GLY A 80 20.75 2.84 0.35
C GLY A 80 20.66 2.82 1.87
N SER A 81 21.78 2.62 2.55
CA SER A 81 21.85 2.64 4.02
C SER A 81 21.63 4.03 4.58
N ARG A 82 22.12 5.07 3.91
CA ARG A 82 21.87 6.48 4.27
C ARG A 82 20.41 6.86 4.01
N LEU A 83 19.82 6.42 2.90
CA LEU A 83 18.42 6.69 2.58
C LEU A 83 17.49 6.11 3.66
N ALA A 84 17.68 4.85 4.06
CA ALA A 84 16.92 4.24 5.14
C ALA A 84 17.12 4.92 6.50
N TYR A 85 18.33 5.38 6.80
CA TYR A 85 18.58 6.16 8.01
C TYR A 85 17.90 7.53 7.99
N ASN A 86 17.89 8.23 6.85
CA ASN A 86 17.21 9.52 6.71
C ASN A 86 15.70 9.36 6.91
N HIS A 87 15.10 8.32 6.35
CA HIS A 87 13.69 8.00 6.60
C HIS A 87 13.42 7.69 8.09
N TYR A 88 14.30 6.93 8.75
CA TYR A 88 14.20 6.69 10.20
C TYR A 88 14.22 7.99 11.01
N ARG A 89 15.12 8.93 10.68
CA ARG A 89 15.18 10.24 11.35
C ARG A 89 13.91 11.04 11.15
N TRP A 90 13.35 11.04 9.94
CA TRP A 90 12.11 11.73 9.63
C TRP A 90 10.90 11.14 10.38
N SER A 91 10.83 9.81 10.53
CA SER A 91 9.69 9.12 11.12
C SER A 91 9.78 8.87 12.65
N SER A 92 10.95 9.08 13.26
CA SER A 92 11.13 8.86 14.70
C SER A 92 10.54 10.00 15.53
N LEU A 93 9.64 9.65 16.46
CA LEU A 93 9.12 10.54 17.49
C LEU A 93 10.00 10.62 18.75
N GLY A 94 10.98 9.70 18.88
CA GLY A 94 11.86 9.60 20.05
C GLY A 94 13.32 10.01 19.76
N PRO A 95 14.20 9.91 20.77
CA PRO A 95 15.63 10.14 20.62
C PRO A 95 16.20 9.35 19.43
N GLN A 96 16.92 10.03 18.55
CA GLN A 96 17.48 9.43 17.35
C GLN A 96 18.86 8.84 17.65
N LEU A 97 19.07 7.59 17.25
CA LEU A 97 20.41 6.99 17.27
C LEU A 97 21.30 7.61 16.17
N PRO A 98 22.62 7.72 16.40
CA PRO A 98 23.58 7.89 15.31
C PRO A 98 23.44 6.75 14.28
N ILE A 99 23.83 6.99 13.02
CA ILE A 99 23.64 6.03 11.93
C ILE A 99 24.29 4.67 12.21
N GLU A 100 25.46 4.65 12.85
CA GLU A 100 26.17 3.44 13.28
C GLU A 100 25.36 2.68 14.34
N GLY A 101 24.81 3.40 15.31
CA GLY A 101 23.95 2.83 16.36
C GLY A 101 22.69 2.21 15.79
N PHE A 102 22.03 2.93 14.87
CA PHE A 102 20.85 2.45 14.15
C PHE A 102 21.13 1.13 13.40
N TRP A 103 22.20 1.07 12.60
CA TRP A 103 22.52 -0.14 11.84
C TRP A 103 23.01 -1.29 12.74
N LYS A 104 23.75 -1.01 13.81
CA LYS A 104 24.12 -2.01 14.82
C LYS A 104 22.88 -2.65 15.44
N GLU A 105 21.92 -1.83 15.88
CA GLU A 105 20.69 -2.32 16.53
C GLU A 105 19.83 -3.15 15.57
N ARG A 106 19.59 -2.64 14.36
CA ARG A 106 18.81 -3.35 13.33
C ARG A 106 19.39 -4.75 13.06
N LEU A 107 20.67 -4.77 12.71
CA LEU A 107 21.35 -5.99 12.28
C LEU A 107 21.75 -6.90 13.45
N ALA A 108 21.60 -6.50 14.71
CA ALA A 108 21.97 -7.32 15.89
C ALA A 108 21.30 -8.71 15.89
N ARG A 109 20.08 -8.81 15.35
CA ARG A 109 19.26 -10.03 15.39
C ARG A 109 19.33 -10.88 14.14
N ILE A 110 20.10 -10.46 13.13
CA ILE A 110 20.24 -11.19 11.88
C ILE A 110 21.54 -11.98 11.95
N PRO A 111 21.50 -13.32 12.12
CA PRO A 111 22.69 -14.13 11.99
C PRO A 111 23.12 -14.20 10.53
N TYR A 112 24.42 -14.21 10.28
CA TYR A 112 24.93 -14.54 8.95
C TYR A 112 24.85 -16.05 8.72
N SER A 113 24.42 -16.44 7.52
CA SER A 113 24.54 -17.80 7.00
C SER A 113 24.60 -17.77 5.48
N LYS A 114 25.16 -18.82 4.87
CA LYS A 114 25.14 -18.98 3.40
C LYS A 114 23.71 -19.05 2.85
N GLU A 115 22.80 -19.68 3.60
CA GLU A 115 21.37 -19.75 3.26
C GLU A 115 20.74 -18.35 3.21
N PHE A 116 21.05 -17.50 4.20
CA PHE A 116 20.59 -16.12 4.21
C PHE A 116 21.06 -15.38 2.95
N GLU A 117 22.34 -15.48 2.59
CA GLU A 117 22.89 -14.83 1.39
C GLU A 117 22.24 -15.36 0.10
N GLN A 118 22.01 -16.68 0.01
CA GLN A 118 21.32 -17.33 -1.10
C GLN A 118 19.88 -16.83 -1.24
N ASN A 119 19.14 -16.72 -0.14
CA ASN A 119 17.76 -16.23 -0.14
C ASN A 119 17.68 -14.77 -0.62
N ILE A 120 18.57 -13.90 -0.14
CA ILE A 120 18.63 -12.50 -0.61
C ILE A 120 18.98 -12.43 -2.10
N THR A 121 19.93 -13.25 -2.55
CA THR A 121 20.34 -13.34 -3.95
C THR A 121 19.19 -13.79 -4.84
N ALA A 122 18.43 -14.81 -4.43
CA ALA A 122 17.29 -15.33 -5.18
C ALA A 122 16.17 -14.28 -5.36
N VAL A 123 15.87 -13.50 -4.31
CA VAL A 123 14.90 -12.39 -4.42
C VAL A 123 15.40 -11.30 -5.39
N ARG A 124 16.68 -10.93 -5.30
CA ARG A 124 17.29 -9.92 -6.19
C ARG A 124 17.23 -10.38 -7.64
N GLU A 125 17.70 -11.59 -7.92
CA GLU A 125 17.71 -12.15 -9.28
C GLU A 125 16.29 -12.26 -9.84
N TYR A 126 15.32 -12.62 -9.00
CA TYR A 126 13.92 -12.61 -9.40
C TYR A 126 13.45 -11.22 -9.84
N LEU A 127 13.74 -10.17 -9.05
CA LEU A 127 13.41 -8.78 -9.39
C LEU A 127 14.06 -8.33 -10.71
N GLU A 128 15.37 -8.58 -10.86
CA GLU A 128 16.17 -8.17 -12.03
C GLU A 128 15.72 -8.90 -13.30
N ALA A 129 15.24 -10.14 -13.18
CA ALA A 129 14.73 -10.92 -14.31
C ALA A 129 13.32 -10.50 -14.78
N ARG A 130 12.60 -9.67 -14.01
CA ARG A 130 11.24 -9.25 -14.41
C ARG A 130 11.27 -8.20 -15.52
N ASN A 131 10.30 -8.31 -16.41
CA ASN A 131 10.08 -7.29 -17.43
C ASN A 131 9.68 -5.96 -16.77
N GLN A 132 10.61 -4.99 -16.79
CA GLN A 132 10.41 -3.64 -16.24
C GLN A 132 9.16 -2.97 -16.77
N SER A 133 8.89 -3.11 -18.07
CA SER A 133 7.69 -2.54 -18.71
C SER A 133 6.39 -3.04 -18.11
N GLU A 134 6.34 -4.26 -17.60
CA GLU A 134 5.12 -4.80 -17.00
C GLU A 134 4.78 -4.05 -15.71
N TRP A 135 5.70 -4.00 -14.74
CA TRP A 135 5.42 -3.41 -13.44
C TRP A 135 5.43 -1.88 -13.45
N VAL A 136 6.24 -1.22 -14.29
CA VAL A 136 6.20 0.24 -14.45
C VAL A 136 4.82 0.69 -14.95
N ASN A 137 4.23 -0.05 -15.90
CA ASN A 137 2.91 0.28 -16.43
C ASN A 137 1.80 0.12 -15.38
N GLU A 138 1.94 -0.78 -14.41
CA GLU A 138 0.98 -0.89 -13.30
C GLU A 138 1.01 0.39 -12.43
N VAL A 139 2.19 0.95 -12.18
CA VAL A 139 2.33 2.21 -11.41
C VAL A 139 1.85 3.41 -12.23
N LEU A 140 2.34 3.57 -13.47
CA LEU A 140 2.00 4.71 -14.34
C LEU A 140 0.51 4.80 -14.68
N ARG A 141 -0.22 3.68 -14.60
CA ARG A 141 -1.68 3.66 -14.75
C ARG A 141 -2.38 4.64 -13.82
N TYR A 142 -1.88 4.79 -12.60
CA TYR A 142 -2.51 5.57 -11.53
C TYR A 142 -1.86 6.94 -11.29
N LEU A 143 -0.69 7.20 -11.88
CA LEU A 143 -0.01 8.50 -11.82
C LEU A 143 -0.42 9.41 -12.98
N PRO A 144 -0.18 10.73 -12.93
CA PRO A 144 -0.47 11.64 -14.03
C PRO A 144 0.16 11.21 -15.37
N HIS A 145 -0.49 11.55 -16.50
CA HIS A 145 -0.13 11.03 -17.84
C HIS A 145 1.29 11.34 -18.29
N ASN A 146 1.85 12.45 -17.83
CA ASN A 146 3.20 12.91 -18.13
C ASN A 146 4.22 12.59 -17.02
N HIS A 147 3.86 11.72 -16.07
CA HIS A 147 4.78 11.34 -15.00
C HIS A 147 6.00 10.60 -15.57
N VAL A 148 7.18 11.02 -15.14
CA VAL A 148 8.46 10.43 -15.53
C VAL A 148 9.25 10.10 -14.27
N PHE A 149 9.54 8.82 -14.08
CA PHE A 149 10.42 8.39 -13.00
C PHE A 149 11.88 8.75 -13.30
N ASN A 150 12.56 9.25 -12.27
CA ASN A 150 14.00 9.38 -12.19
C ASN A 150 14.44 8.82 -10.82
N THR A 151 14.16 7.55 -10.61
CA THR A 151 14.17 6.91 -9.28
C THR A 151 15.28 5.87 -9.20
N THR A 152 16.04 5.92 -8.11
CA THR A 152 16.94 4.83 -7.72
C THR A 152 16.24 3.94 -6.70
N VAL A 153 16.20 2.64 -6.99
CA VAL A 153 15.72 1.60 -6.10
C VAL A 153 16.92 0.99 -5.38
N TYR A 154 17.14 1.40 -4.14
CA TYR A 154 18.17 0.84 -3.29
C TYR A 154 17.69 -0.47 -2.68
N LEU A 155 18.38 -1.56 -3.00
CA LEU A 155 18.12 -2.83 -2.36
C LEU A 155 18.90 -2.88 -1.05
N ILE A 156 18.19 -3.09 0.06
CA ILE A 156 18.76 -3.10 1.41
C ILE A 156 18.42 -4.39 2.14
N ILE A 157 19.10 -4.61 3.26
CA ILE A 157 18.83 -5.71 4.18
C ILE A 157 18.45 -5.09 5.51
N ASP A 158 17.25 -5.43 5.96
CA ASP A 158 16.63 -4.88 7.18
C ASP A 158 16.25 -3.40 7.04
N HIS A 159 15.30 -2.94 7.88
CA HIS A 159 14.44 -1.76 7.70
C HIS A 159 13.17 -2.00 6.86
N ASN A 160 12.21 -1.08 6.92
CA ASN A 160 10.97 -1.19 6.14
C ASN A 160 11.24 -0.90 4.65
N ASN A 161 10.32 -1.31 3.79
CA ASN A 161 10.22 -0.75 2.44
C ASN A 161 9.75 0.70 2.59
N ILE A 162 10.43 1.62 1.93
CA ILE A 162 10.24 3.06 2.16
C ILE A 162 10.48 3.85 0.89
N VAL A 163 9.96 5.08 0.91
CA VAL A 163 10.31 6.15 0.00
C VAL A 163 10.86 7.33 0.77
N PHE A 164 11.91 7.95 0.23
CA PHE A 164 12.43 9.21 0.74
C PHE A 164 12.87 10.09 -0.42
N GLY A 165 12.16 11.20 -0.64
CA GLY A 165 12.32 11.98 -1.86
C GLY A 165 11.72 11.24 -3.08
N GLU A 166 12.50 11.14 -4.16
CA GLU A 166 12.13 10.39 -5.37
C GLU A 166 12.66 8.95 -5.39
N ASP A 167 13.43 8.57 -4.36
CA ASP A 167 14.12 7.28 -4.28
C ASP A 167 13.41 6.29 -3.35
N VAL A 168 13.60 5.01 -3.66
CA VAL A 168 12.97 3.87 -2.96
C VAL A 168 14.05 3.06 -2.26
N ALA A 169 13.78 2.55 -1.06
CA ALA A 169 14.52 1.41 -0.53
C ALA A 169 13.61 0.19 -0.34
N LEU A 170 14.07 -0.95 -0.81
CA LEU A 170 13.36 -2.23 -0.74
C LEU A 170 14.17 -3.23 0.12
N ASN A 171 13.57 -3.69 1.21
CA ASN A 171 14.18 -4.66 2.12
C ASN A 171 14.00 -6.09 1.61
N LEU A 172 15.09 -6.68 1.11
CA LEU A 172 15.06 -8.03 0.56
C LEU A 172 14.96 -9.14 1.61
N ASN A 173 15.14 -8.82 2.90
CA ASN A 173 15.01 -9.76 4.01
C ASN A 173 13.57 -9.88 4.54
N SER A 174 12.58 -9.45 3.77
CA SER A 174 11.17 -9.66 4.13
C SER A 174 10.80 -11.14 4.03
N ARG A 175 10.23 -11.70 5.11
CA ARG A 175 9.72 -13.08 5.12
C ARG A 175 8.70 -13.35 4.02
N GLN A 176 7.92 -12.33 3.63
CA GLN A 176 6.94 -12.48 2.54
C GLN A 176 7.65 -12.69 1.19
N PHE A 177 8.79 -12.04 0.97
CA PHE A 177 9.53 -12.19 -0.28
C PHE A 177 10.11 -13.59 -0.38
N HIS A 178 10.61 -14.15 0.72
CA HIS A 178 11.16 -15.52 0.73
C HIS A 178 10.07 -16.58 0.57
N ALA A 179 8.85 -16.30 1.04
CA ALA A 179 7.69 -17.18 0.83
C ALA A 179 7.16 -17.12 -0.61
N ASP A 180 7.22 -15.94 -1.25
CA ASP A 180 6.84 -15.72 -2.65
C ASP A 180 7.59 -14.52 -3.23
N HIS A 181 8.57 -14.77 -4.11
CA HIS A 181 9.41 -13.71 -4.69
C HIS A 181 8.61 -12.65 -5.47
N ARG A 182 7.39 -12.97 -5.92
CA ARG A 182 6.50 -11.98 -6.58
C ARG A 182 6.15 -10.83 -5.65
N GLU A 183 6.10 -11.06 -4.34
CA GLU A 183 5.84 -10.01 -3.36
C GLU A 183 6.85 -8.86 -3.46
N ALA A 184 8.11 -9.14 -3.81
CA ALA A 184 9.11 -8.09 -3.99
C ALA A 184 8.73 -7.13 -5.13
N VAL A 185 8.17 -7.63 -6.23
CA VAL A 185 7.70 -6.81 -7.37
C VAL A 185 6.49 -5.97 -6.95
N TYR A 186 5.56 -6.57 -6.21
CA TYR A 186 4.36 -5.84 -5.78
C TYR A 186 4.68 -4.73 -4.80
N TYR A 187 5.62 -4.95 -3.88
CA TYR A 187 6.10 -3.91 -2.98
C TYR A 187 6.91 -2.85 -3.73
N LEU A 188 7.70 -3.22 -4.75
CA LEU A 188 8.33 -2.23 -5.63
C LEU A 188 7.29 -1.33 -6.29
N ILE A 189 6.20 -1.89 -6.83
CA ILE A 189 5.08 -1.11 -7.39
C ILE A 189 4.47 -0.18 -6.34
N HIS A 190 4.26 -0.67 -5.12
CA HIS A 190 3.73 0.10 -4.00
C HIS A 190 4.62 1.30 -3.66
N GLU A 191 5.92 1.08 -3.47
CA GLU A 191 6.85 2.16 -3.15
C GLU A 191 7.06 3.11 -4.34
N LEU A 192 7.05 2.64 -5.59
CA LEU A 192 7.12 3.54 -6.74
C LEU A 192 5.87 4.42 -6.87
N ALA A 193 4.69 3.92 -6.48
CA ALA A 193 3.49 4.75 -6.41
C ALA A 193 3.65 5.86 -5.35
N HIS A 194 4.30 5.57 -4.23
CA HIS A 194 4.67 6.59 -3.22
C HIS A 194 5.64 7.62 -3.77
N ALA A 195 6.72 7.19 -4.43
CA ALA A 195 7.68 8.10 -5.07
C ALA A 195 6.98 8.99 -6.11
N GLY A 196 6.11 8.40 -6.92
CA GLY A 196 5.33 9.11 -7.92
C GLY A 196 4.36 10.13 -7.32
N TYR A 197 3.71 9.79 -6.21
CA TYR A 197 2.83 10.70 -5.47
C TYR A 197 3.62 11.85 -4.82
N LEU A 198 4.71 11.53 -4.11
CA LEU A 198 5.49 12.51 -3.36
C LEU A 198 6.19 13.54 -4.25
N ARG A 199 6.46 13.22 -5.52
CA ARG A 199 6.94 14.20 -6.50
C ARG A 199 6.02 15.43 -6.62
N TYR A 200 4.71 15.27 -6.44
CA TYR A 200 3.74 16.36 -6.52
C TYR A 200 3.45 17.03 -5.16
N HIS A 201 3.98 16.46 -4.06
CA HIS A 201 3.68 16.89 -2.68
C HIS A 201 4.94 16.95 -1.80
N SER A 202 6.12 17.09 -2.38
CA SER A 202 7.41 17.00 -1.66
C SER A 202 7.56 18.05 -0.57
N GLU A 203 7.09 19.28 -0.82
CA GLU A 203 7.05 20.38 0.15
C GLU A 203 6.04 20.16 1.28
N ARG A 204 5.17 19.15 1.15
CA ARG A 204 4.03 18.93 2.04
C ARG A 204 4.19 17.71 2.93
N MET A 205 5.33 17.01 2.88
CA MET A 205 5.58 15.90 3.78
C MET A 205 5.75 16.44 5.21
N PRO A 206 4.75 16.26 6.08
CA PRO A 206 4.76 16.91 7.38
C PRO A 206 5.70 16.15 8.32
N GLU A 207 6.54 16.88 9.05
CA GLU A 207 7.36 16.29 10.10
C GLU A 207 6.47 15.86 11.27
N LEU A 208 6.55 14.59 11.68
CA LEU A 208 5.69 14.09 12.76
C LEU A 208 5.96 14.81 14.09
N ALA A 209 7.20 15.28 14.30
CA ALA A 209 7.59 16.05 15.47
C ALA A 209 6.97 17.47 15.51
N SER A 210 6.49 18.00 14.38
CA SER A 210 5.94 19.36 14.31
C SER A 210 4.44 19.43 14.60
N ILE A 211 3.77 18.30 14.84
CA ILE A 211 2.32 18.24 15.10
C ILE A 211 2.02 18.83 16.47
N LYS A 212 1.16 19.86 16.52
CA LYS A 212 0.77 20.56 17.75
C LYS A 212 -0.70 20.35 18.10
N THR A 213 -1.55 20.06 17.11
CA THR A 213 -3.00 19.97 17.25
C THR A 213 -3.58 18.69 16.66
N LEU A 214 -4.77 18.29 17.13
CA LEU A 214 -5.50 17.17 16.53
C LEU A 214 -5.93 17.44 15.08
N GLY A 215 -6.08 18.70 14.69
CA GLY A 215 -6.35 19.09 13.30
C GLY A 215 -5.17 18.80 12.38
N GLU A 216 -3.95 19.10 12.81
CA GLU A 216 -2.72 18.73 12.07
C GLU A 216 -2.55 17.21 12.01
N LEU A 217 -2.79 16.50 13.12
CA LEU A 217 -2.78 15.02 13.12
C LEU A 217 -3.82 14.44 12.15
N CYS A 218 -5.02 15.03 12.09
CA CYS A 218 -6.05 14.66 11.12
C CYS A 218 -5.58 14.84 9.67
N ALA A 219 -4.93 15.98 9.37
CA ALA A 219 -4.39 16.25 8.05
C ALA A 219 -3.36 15.20 7.63
N ILE A 220 -2.51 14.76 8.56
CA ILE A 220 -1.51 13.71 8.34
C ILE A 220 -2.17 12.36 8.08
N VAL A 221 -3.16 11.99 8.88
CA VAL A 221 -3.94 10.75 8.65
C VAL A 221 -4.56 10.77 7.26
N LYS A 222 -5.16 11.89 6.81
CA LYS A 222 -5.71 12.01 5.45
C LYS A 222 -4.65 11.91 4.36
N PHE A 223 -3.52 12.58 4.55
CA PHE A 223 -2.39 12.53 3.62
C PHE A 223 -1.89 11.10 3.43
N LEU A 224 -1.60 10.41 4.54
CA LEU A 224 -1.09 9.04 4.52
C LEU A 224 -2.14 8.03 4.04
N THR A 225 -3.43 8.28 4.28
CA THR A 225 -4.51 7.45 3.68
C THR A 225 -4.55 7.55 2.18
N HIS A 226 -4.36 8.75 1.61
CA HIS A 226 -4.28 8.89 0.16
C HIS A 226 -3.02 8.20 -0.38
N LEU A 227 -1.85 8.49 0.21
CA LEU A 227 -0.56 7.89 -0.17
C LEU A 227 -0.64 6.35 -0.16
N GLU A 228 -1.05 5.76 0.97
CA GLU A 228 -1.10 4.31 1.15
C GLU A 228 -2.20 3.65 0.32
N GLY A 229 -3.33 4.32 0.12
CA GLY A 229 -4.35 3.87 -0.81
C GLY A 229 -3.84 3.75 -2.24
N MET A 230 -3.05 4.73 -2.70
CA MET A 230 -2.43 4.71 -4.03
C MET A 230 -1.37 3.61 -4.17
N GLY A 231 -0.57 3.37 -3.13
CA GLY A 231 0.36 2.24 -3.10
C GLY A 231 -0.34 0.89 -3.28
N VAL A 232 -1.40 0.66 -2.50
CA VAL A 232 -2.15 -0.62 -2.52
C VAL A 232 -2.87 -0.83 -3.85
N ILE A 233 -3.60 0.17 -4.35
CA ILE A 233 -4.37 0.04 -5.60
C ILE A 233 -3.43 -0.17 -6.81
N SER A 234 -2.24 0.42 -6.80
CA SER A 234 -1.29 0.31 -7.92
C SER A 234 -0.81 -1.12 -8.15
N SER A 235 -0.66 -1.93 -7.09
CA SER A 235 -0.25 -3.34 -7.23
C SER A 235 -1.44 -4.32 -7.30
N LEU A 236 -2.65 -3.89 -6.92
CA LEU A 236 -3.83 -4.74 -6.78
C LEU A 236 -4.19 -5.54 -8.05
N ARG A 237 -4.14 -4.89 -9.22
CA ARG A 237 -4.50 -5.53 -10.49
C ARG A 237 -3.55 -6.66 -10.84
N LEU A 238 -2.24 -6.41 -10.74
CA LEU A 238 -1.20 -7.41 -11.00
C LEU A 238 -1.28 -8.56 -10.01
N ARG A 239 -1.39 -8.25 -8.71
CA ARG A 239 -1.58 -9.24 -7.65
C ARG A 239 -2.78 -10.13 -7.88
N THR A 240 -3.92 -9.56 -8.27
CA THR A 240 -5.15 -10.31 -8.54
C THR A 240 -4.97 -11.23 -9.75
N ARG A 241 -4.31 -10.75 -10.81
CA ARG A 241 -4.00 -11.53 -12.01
C ARG A 241 -3.10 -12.74 -11.71
N GLU A 242 -2.09 -12.54 -10.88
CA GLU A 242 -1.08 -13.56 -10.56
C GLU A 242 -1.42 -14.41 -9.32
N GLY A 243 -2.49 -14.07 -8.59
CA GLY A 243 -2.85 -14.72 -7.32
C GLY A 243 -1.91 -14.36 -6.15
N GLY A 244 -1.18 -13.25 -6.25
CA GLY A 244 -0.25 -12.72 -5.25
C GLY A 244 -0.96 -12.04 -4.06
N LEU A 245 -1.66 -12.85 -3.28
CA LEU A 245 -2.54 -12.40 -2.19
C LEU A 245 -2.01 -12.85 -0.81
N LEU A 246 -0.70 -13.05 -0.68
CA LEU A 246 -0.10 -13.48 0.58
C LEU A 246 -0.23 -12.38 1.64
N ASP A 247 -0.05 -11.13 1.23
CA ASP A 247 -0.17 -9.97 2.11
C ASP A 247 -1.62 -9.78 2.62
N ASN A 248 -1.71 -9.42 3.90
CA ASN A 248 -2.98 -9.37 4.62
C ASN A 248 -3.92 -8.28 4.09
N ASP A 249 -3.40 -7.18 3.55
CA ASP A 249 -4.23 -6.10 3.04
C ASP A 249 -5.11 -6.59 1.89
N TYR A 250 -4.55 -7.40 1.00
CA TYR A 250 -5.26 -7.95 -0.16
C TYR A 250 -6.23 -9.07 0.22
N LYS A 251 -5.96 -9.81 1.31
CA LYS A 251 -6.93 -10.76 1.88
C LYS A 251 -8.15 -10.03 2.42
N VAL A 252 -7.92 -8.92 3.12
CA VAL A 252 -8.98 -8.08 3.68
C VAL A 252 -9.80 -7.42 2.58
N LEU A 253 -9.15 -6.89 1.54
CA LEU A 253 -9.85 -6.25 0.41
C LEU A 253 -10.82 -7.18 -0.32
N ARG A 254 -10.59 -8.50 -0.28
CA ARG A 254 -11.48 -9.53 -0.83
C ARG A 254 -12.59 -9.97 0.14
N ASN A 255 -12.50 -9.60 1.41
CA ASN A 255 -13.51 -9.89 2.42
C ASN A 255 -14.34 -8.62 2.67
N GLU A 256 -15.48 -8.51 2.00
CA GLU A 256 -16.35 -7.34 2.07
C GLU A 256 -16.75 -6.96 3.50
N ALA A 257 -17.01 -7.94 4.37
CA ALA A 257 -17.40 -7.69 5.75
C ALA A 257 -16.26 -7.08 6.58
N GLU A 258 -15.06 -7.64 6.48
CA GLU A 258 -13.87 -7.14 7.20
C GLU A 258 -13.40 -5.79 6.62
N LYS A 259 -13.43 -5.63 5.28
CA LYS A 259 -13.18 -4.34 4.62
C LYS A 259 -14.13 -3.26 5.12
N ALA A 260 -15.44 -3.52 5.11
CA ALA A 260 -16.44 -2.56 5.58
C ALA A 260 -16.28 -2.22 7.07
N LYS A 261 -15.93 -3.20 7.90
CA LYS A 261 -15.60 -2.97 9.32
C LYS A 261 -14.44 -1.99 9.48
N ARG A 262 -13.34 -2.20 8.75
CA ARG A 262 -12.15 -1.33 8.82
C ARG A 262 -12.41 0.07 8.26
N VAL A 263 -13.17 0.19 7.18
CA VAL A 263 -13.59 1.49 6.62
C VAL A 263 -14.41 2.28 7.66
N ARG A 264 -15.38 1.64 8.33
CA ARG A 264 -16.14 2.29 9.42
C ARG A 264 -15.24 2.69 10.59
N GLU A 265 -14.32 1.82 11.00
CA GLU A 265 -13.39 2.13 12.10
C GLU A 265 -12.48 3.31 11.75
N TYR A 266 -11.96 3.36 10.53
CA TYR A 266 -11.19 4.49 10.02
C TYR A 266 -11.96 5.81 10.15
N PHE A 267 -13.19 5.87 9.63
CA PHE A 267 -13.99 7.10 9.67
C PHE A 267 -14.40 7.49 11.10
N LYS A 268 -14.59 6.53 12.00
CA LYS A 268 -14.79 6.81 13.44
C LYS A 268 -13.57 7.50 14.05
N VAL A 269 -12.36 7.04 13.72
CA VAL A 269 -11.12 7.69 14.19
C VAL A 269 -10.97 9.08 13.59
N LEU A 270 -11.20 9.22 12.28
CA LEU A 270 -11.09 10.50 11.57
C LEU A 270 -12.05 11.55 12.16
N SER A 271 -13.31 11.15 12.39
CA SER A 271 -14.33 11.97 13.05
C SER A 271 -13.86 12.55 14.38
N ARG A 272 -13.27 11.70 15.23
CA ARG A 272 -12.79 12.11 16.55
C ARG A 272 -11.74 13.21 16.41
N LEU A 273 -10.81 13.09 15.46
CA LEU A 273 -9.78 14.09 15.23
C LEU A 273 -10.38 15.40 14.69
N GLU A 274 -11.31 15.32 13.73
CA GLU A 274 -11.98 16.49 13.13
C GLU A 274 -12.81 17.28 14.15
N ASN A 275 -13.63 16.58 14.95
CA ASN A 275 -14.49 17.22 15.96
C ASN A 275 -13.70 17.89 17.09
N ASN A 276 -12.41 17.55 17.25
CA ASN A 276 -11.54 18.09 18.28
C ASN A 276 -10.33 18.84 17.70
N ALA A 277 -10.42 19.32 16.45
CA ALA A 277 -9.27 19.82 15.68
C ALA A 277 -8.44 20.91 16.38
N LYS A 278 -9.06 21.76 17.22
CA LYS A 278 -8.38 22.84 17.95
C LYS A 278 -7.66 22.39 19.23
N GLN A 279 -7.87 21.15 19.68
CA GLN A 279 -7.20 20.64 20.88
C GLN A 279 -5.73 20.38 20.60
N LYS A 280 -4.88 20.66 21.60
CA LYS A 280 -3.46 20.27 21.57
C LYS A 280 -3.33 18.75 21.56
N VAL A 281 -2.41 18.25 20.75
CA VAL A 281 -2.10 16.82 20.70
C VAL A 281 -1.41 16.38 22.00
N LYS A 282 -1.74 15.18 22.48
CA LYS A 282 -1.08 14.50 23.60
C LYS A 282 -0.35 13.26 23.09
N GLN A 283 0.59 12.73 23.89
CA GLN A 283 1.34 11.53 23.50
C GLN A 283 0.42 10.33 23.15
N SER A 284 -0.67 10.14 23.90
CA SER A 284 -1.67 9.09 23.65
C SER A 284 -2.39 9.25 22.30
N ASP A 285 -2.46 10.45 21.73
CA ASP A 285 -3.14 10.66 20.46
C ASP A 285 -2.35 10.05 19.30
N PHE A 286 -1.02 9.93 19.43
CA PHE A 286 -0.14 9.27 18.47
C PHE A 286 -0.37 7.75 18.39
N GLU A 287 -1.07 7.14 19.35
CA GLU A 287 -1.55 5.75 19.24
C GLU A 287 -2.46 5.53 18.02
N VAL A 288 -2.97 6.61 17.41
CA VAL A 288 -3.66 6.53 16.12
C VAL A 288 -2.79 5.88 15.04
N PHE A 289 -1.47 6.10 15.05
CA PHE A 289 -0.58 5.51 14.06
C PHE A 289 -0.56 3.99 14.15
N GLU A 290 -0.58 3.40 15.35
CA GLU A 290 -0.69 1.96 15.53
C GLU A 290 -1.97 1.38 14.93
N LYS A 291 -3.11 2.08 15.06
CA LYS A 291 -4.35 1.66 14.39
C LYS A 291 -4.27 1.80 12.88
N MET A 292 -3.64 2.86 12.39
CA MET A 292 -3.56 3.19 10.98
C MET A 292 -2.58 2.30 10.21
N SER A 293 -1.41 2.00 10.78
CA SER A 293 -0.31 1.29 10.12
C SER A 293 0.01 -0.09 10.71
N GLY A 294 -0.41 -0.35 11.95
CA GLY A 294 -0.07 -1.55 12.69
C GLY A 294 -0.58 -2.82 12.02
N ARG A 295 0.17 -3.91 12.19
CA ARG A 295 0.03 -5.18 11.43
C ARG A 295 -1.39 -5.77 11.41
N ALA A 296 -2.18 -5.55 12.47
CA ALA A 296 -3.51 -6.15 12.59
C ALA A 296 -4.58 -5.42 11.77
N THR A 297 -4.59 -4.08 11.83
CA THR A 297 -5.72 -3.25 11.36
C THR A 297 -5.44 -2.51 10.05
N ARG A 298 -4.26 -1.88 9.92
CA ARG A 298 -3.80 -1.22 8.68
C ARG A 298 -4.87 -0.30 8.05
N LEU A 299 -5.59 0.46 8.87
CA LEU A 299 -6.84 1.13 8.47
C LEU A 299 -6.69 2.05 7.27
N TRP A 300 -5.58 2.80 7.17
CA TRP A 300 -5.38 3.75 6.07
C TRP A 300 -5.08 3.07 4.72
N TYR A 301 -4.60 1.82 4.73
CA TYR A 301 -4.25 1.05 3.54
C TYR A 301 -5.54 0.54 2.91
N ILE A 302 -6.34 -0.12 3.75
CA ILE A 302 -7.63 -0.69 3.36
C ILE A 302 -8.59 0.42 2.95
N THR A 303 -8.73 1.47 3.76
CA THR A 303 -9.68 2.55 3.50
C THR A 303 -9.23 3.40 2.33
N GLY A 304 -7.93 3.73 2.22
CA GLY A 304 -7.40 4.46 1.09
C GLY A 304 -7.61 3.73 -0.24
N CYS A 305 -7.33 2.42 -0.29
CA CYS A 305 -7.56 1.61 -1.48
C CYS A 305 -9.06 1.55 -1.83
N HIS A 306 -9.92 1.33 -0.83
CA HIS A 306 -11.37 1.35 -1.02
C HIS A 306 -11.85 2.68 -1.61
N MET A 307 -11.40 3.81 -1.05
CA MET A 307 -11.72 5.14 -1.56
C MET A 307 -11.26 5.32 -3.03
N ALA A 308 -10.04 4.88 -3.35
CA ALA A 308 -9.52 4.95 -4.71
C ALA A 308 -10.33 4.09 -5.70
N GLN A 309 -10.72 2.87 -5.31
CA GLN A 309 -11.57 1.99 -6.11
C GLN A 309 -12.96 2.58 -6.32
N THR A 310 -13.58 3.18 -5.29
CA THR A 310 -14.88 3.86 -5.39
C THR A 310 -14.81 5.07 -6.33
N ILE A 311 -13.71 5.84 -6.27
CA ILE A 311 -13.50 6.97 -7.18
C ILE A 311 -13.28 6.48 -8.62
N GLU A 312 -12.43 5.47 -8.83
CA GLU A 312 -12.16 4.90 -10.16
C GLU A 312 -13.44 4.35 -10.79
N SER A 313 -14.25 3.61 -10.03
CA SER A 313 -15.49 3.01 -10.55
C SER A 313 -16.58 4.05 -10.86
N THR A 314 -16.67 5.11 -10.06
CA THR A 314 -17.73 6.13 -10.19
C THR A 314 -17.36 7.22 -11.19
N PHE A 315 -16.11 7.67 -11.19
CA PHE A 315 -15.66 8.84 -11.96
C PHE A 315 -14.57 8.53 -13.00
N GLY A 316 -14.12 7.28 -13.08
CA GLY A 316 -13.11 6.83 -14.02
C GLY A 316 -11.67 7.09 -13.56
N LEU A 317 -10.75 6.33 -14.16
CA LEU A 317 -9.32 6.36 -13.87
C LEU A 317 -8.69 7.75 -14.05
N ASN A 318 -9.09 8.50 -15.07
CA ASN A 318 -8.55 9.85 -15.30
C ASN A 318 -8.82 10.80 -14.14
N THR A 319 -9.98 10.67 -13.49
CA THR A 319 -10.29 11.45 -12.29
C THR A 319 -9.33 11.10 -11.15
N LEU A 320 -9.11 9.80 -10.91
CA LEU A 320 -8.19 9.35 -9.87
C LEU A 320 -6.75 9.85 -10.12
N ARG A 321 -6.27 9.80 -11.37
CA ARG A 321 -4.94 10.34 -11.75
C ARG A 321 -4.81 11.84 -11.46
N GLN A 322 -5.84 12.63 -11.76
CA GLN A 322 -5.83 14.08 -11.44
C GLN A 322 -5.80 14.35 -9.94
N LEU A 323 -6.40 13.47 -9.13
CA LEU A 323 -6.39 13.64 -7.67
C LEU A 323 -5.01 13.41 -7.08
N VAL A 324 -4.14 12.63 -7.74
CA VAL A 324 -2.73 12.48 -7.34
C VAL A 324 -2.04 13.85 -7.34
N GLU A 325 -2.24 14.69 -8.35
CA GLU A 325 -1.65 16.05 -8.39
C GLU A 325 -2.31 17.00 -7.39
N LYS A 326 -3.64 16.94 -7.28
CA LYS A 326 -4.41 17.84 -6.41
C LYS A 326 -4.18 17.56 -4.92
N GLY A 327 -3.89 16.30 -4.58
CA GLY A 327 -3.57 15.86 -3.23
C GLY A 327 -4.77 15.42 -2.40
N CYS A 328 -4.51 15.12 -1.12
CA CYS A 328 -5.46 14.41 -0.26
C CYS A 328 -6.75 15.18 0.02
N SER A 329 -6.74 16.51 0.09
CA SER A 329 -7.96 17.29 0.35
C SER A 329 -9.01 17.05 -0.74
N ASP A 330 -8.60 17.16 -2.01
CA ASP A 330 -9.47 16.92 -3.16
C ASP A 330 -9.86 15.44 -3.28
N PHE A 331 -8.94 14.52 -2.96
CA PHE A 331 -9.24 13.09 -2.92
C PHE A 331 -10.38 12.77 -1.94
N PHE A 332 -10.29 13.30 -0.71
CA PHE A 332 -11.35 13.15 0.29
C PHE A 332 -12.65 13.84 -0.14
N LYS A 333 -12.59 15.07 -0.65
CA LYS A 333 -13.78 15.79 -1.15
C LYS A 333 -14.48 14.98 -2.25
N LYS A 334 -13.72 14.40 -3.17
CA LYS A 334 -14.25 13.60 -4.28
C LYS A 334 -14.89 12.31 -3.77
N TYR A 335 -14.24 11.57 -2.87
CA TYR A 335 -14.85 10.39 -2.24
C TYR A 335 -16.14 10.75 -1.47
N MET A 336 -16.13 11.87 -0.73
CA MET A 336 -17.30 12.30 0.05
C MET A 336 -18.51 12.70 -0.81
N SER A 337 -18.30 13.02 -2.09
CA SER A 337 -19.40 13.29 -3.03
C SER A 337 -20.17 12.02 -3.47
N VAL A 338 -19.68 10.83 -3.12
CA VAL A 338 -20.34 9.55 -3.40
C VAL A 338 -21.09 9.07 -2.16
N GLU A 339 -22.27 8.49 -2.37
CA GLU A 339 -22.96 7.73 -1.34
C GLU A 339 -22.28 6.36 -1.20
N ASP A 340 -21.65 6.11 -0.05
CA ASP A 340 -20.95 4.86 0.21
C ASP A 340 -21.54 4.16 1.45
N PRO A 341 -22.14 2.97 1.31
CA PRO A 341 -22.74 2.26 2.44
C PRO A 341 -21.70 1.80 3.47
N MET A 342 -20.43 1.63 3.09
CA MET A 342 -19.35 1.28 4.02
C MET A 342 -18.93 2.47 4.88
N ARG A 343 -19.24 3.70 4.45
CA ARG A 343 -19.03 4.92 5.26
C ARG A 343 -20.02 5.05 6.39
N GLN A 344 -21.15 4.30 6.39
CA GLN A 344 -22.27 4.54 7.30
C GLN A 344 -21.80 4.77 8.73
N TRP A 345 -21.92 6.04 9.09
CA TRP A 345 -21.69 6.60 10.40
C TRP A 345 -22.72 5.95 11.32
N PRO A 346 -22.41 5.58 12.57
CA PRO A 346 -23.48 5.57 13.56
C PRO A 346 -23.95 7.01 13.58
N LEU A 347 -25.06 7.33 12.90
CA LEU A 347 -25.74 8.62 12.99
C LEU A 347 -25.71 8.94 14.47
N ILE A 348 -24.81 9.84 14.88
CA ILE A 348 -24.93 10.50 16.15
C ILE A 348 -26.21 11.26 15.87
N GLN A 349 -27.33 10.65 16.27
CA GLN A 349 -28.56 11.37 16.49
C GLN A 349 -28.07 12.55 17.31
N LYS A 350 -27.97 13.72 16.67
CA LYS A 350 -27.95 14.96 17.40
C LYS A 350 -29.16 14.79 18.29
N GLN A 351 -28.95 14.47 19.56
CA GLN A 351 -29.95 14.70 20.57
C GLN A 351 -30.23 16.19 20.39
N GLU A 352 -31.29 16.50 19.68
CA GLU A 352 -31.98 17.75 19.80
C GLU A 352 -32.32 17.84 21.28
N LYS A 353 -31.39 18.43 22.04
CA LYS A 353 -31.72 18.98 23.33
C LYS A 353 -32.71 20.08 23.03
N SER A 354 -33.98 19.68 23.00
CA SER A 354 -35.13 20.54 23.16
C SER A 354 -35.03 21.17 24.55
N CYS A 355 -34.16 22.17 24.69
CA CYS A 355 -34.19 23.14 25.76
C CYS A 355 -35.22 24.22 25.39
N TYR A 356 -36.49 23.84 25.38
CA TYR A 356 -37.60 24.79 25.47
C TYR A 356 -38.67 24.21 26.40
N THR A 357 -38.44 24.37 27.69
CA THR A 357 -39.52 24.58 28.66
C THR A 357 -39.20 25.89 29.37
N LEU A 358 -39.78 26.97 28.87
CA LEU A 358 -39.88 28.24 29.61
C LEU A 358 -40.79 27.99 30.84
N PRO A 359 -40.45 28.51 32.04
CA PRO A 359 -41.37 28.51 33.15
C PRO A 359 -42.55 29.43 32.84
N GLN A 360 -43.77 28.91 32.93
CA GLN A 360 -44.96 29.76 33.01
C GLN A 360 -44.86 30.61 34.29
N ARG A 361 -44.84 31.93 34.11
CA ARG A 361 -45.13 32.87 35.19
C ARG A 361 -46.60 32.70 35.58
N GLU A 362 -46.86 32.11 36.73
CA GLU A 362 -48.12 32.32 37.43
C GLU A 362 -48.16 33.77 37.91
N ARG A 363 -49.11 34.54 37.38
CA ARG A 363 -49.56 35.78 37.99
C ARG A 363 -50.58 35.40 39.07
N ARG A 364 -50.26 35.71 40.32
CA ARG A 364 -51.23 36.13 41.34
C ARG A 364 -50.63 37.30 42.10
#